data_AF-A0A6P8W499-F1
#
_entry.id   AF-A0A6P8W499-F1
#
_cell.length_a   1.000
_cell.length_b   1.000
_cell.length_c   1.000
_cell.angle_alpha   90.00
_cell.angle_beta   90.00
_cell.angle_gamma   90.00
#
_symmetry.space_group_name_H-M   'P 1'
#
loop_
_entity.id
_entity.type
_entity.pdbx_description
1 polymer ?
#
loop_
_entity_poly.entity_id
_entity_poly.type
_entity_poly.pdbx_seq_one_letter_code
_entity_poly.pdbx_strand_id
1 'polypeptide(L)'
;MTKMVGEFYYMAPEIVEVSKYTEKCDVYSFGIILWEVMSRKKPFYNLENKTSYFILNKVIEGLRPDVNDLNDVNGIQNSAQIKMWITNCWDADPEKRPTMHELMTNFTHIV
;
A
#
# COMPACT_ATOMS: atom_id res chain seq x y z
N MET A 1 23.93 8.30 6.24
CA MET A 1 22.55 8.55 6.71
C MET A 1 21.79 9.23 5.61
N THR A 2 21.14 8.47 4.74
CA THR A 2 20.26 9.02 3.71
C THR A 2 18.98 9.47 4.40
N LYS A 3 18.57 10.71 4.18
CA LYS A 3 17.34 11.29 4.72
C LYS A 3 16.16 10.47 4.18
N MET A 4 15.53 9.64 5.02
CA MET A 4 14.28 8.91 4.76
C MET A 4 13.08 9.86 4.64
N VAL A 5 13.12 10.84 3.73
CA VAL A 5 12.02 11.76 3.49
C VAL A 5 11.37 11.36 2.18
N GLY A 6 10.48 10.36 2.25
CA GLY A 6 9.71 9.85 1.10
C GLY A 6 9.44 8.35 1.15
N GLU A 7 10.46 7.54 1.51
CA GLU A 7 10.39 6.07 1.45
C GLU A 7 9.44 5.44 2.47
N PHE A 8 9.28 6.06 3.65
CA PHE A 8 8.62 5.42 4.78
C PHE A 8 7.10 5.22 4.61
N TYR A 9 6.44 6.01 3.75
CA TYR A 9 5.00 5.84 3.47
C TYR A 9 4.70 4.54 2.71
N TYR A 10 5.68 4.00 2.01
CA TYR A 10 5.55 2.78 1.21
C TYR A 10 6.14 1.57 1.92
N MET A 11 6.76 1.76 3.08
CA MET A 11 7.48 0.72 3.80
C MET A 11 6.53 -0.29 4.43
N ALA A 12 6.78 -1.58 4.15
CA ALA A 12 6.03 -2.68 4.75
C ALA A 12 6.35 -2.81 6.25
N PRO A 13 5.38 -3.22 7.09
CA PRO A 13 5.56 -3.28 8.55
C PRO A 13 6.74 -4.15 8.98
N GLU A 14 6.96 -5.29 8.32
CA GLU A 14 8.05 -6.21 8.65
C GLU A 14 9.45 -5.63 8.37
N ILE A 15 9.56 -4.65 7.47
CA ILE A 15 10.83 -3.95 7.22
C ILE A 15 11.16 -3.04 8.40
N VAL A 16 10.14 -2.42 8.99
CA VAL A 16 10.29 -1.55 10.17
C VAL A 16 10.66 -2.36 11.40
N GLU A 17 10.06 -3.53 11.59
CA GLU A 17 10.23 -4.36 12.79
C GLU A 17 11.53 -5.18 12.77
N VAL A 18 11.84 -5.83 11.66
CA VAL A 18 12.93 -6.84 11.58
C VAL A 18 13.91 -6.61 10.44
N SER A 19 13.73 -5.57 9.62
CA SER A 19 14.59 -5.25 8.46
C SER A 19 14.79 -6.44 7.49
N LYS A 20 13.78 -7.32 7.39
CA LYS A 20 13.81 -8.50 6.52
C LYS A 20 13.24 -8.19 5.15
N TYR A 21 14.11 -7.90 4.19
CA TYR A 21 13.72 -7.64 2.81
C TYR A 21 13.36 -8.94 2.09
N THR A 22 12.18 -8.94 1.47
CA THR A 22 11.68 -10.02 0.60
C THR A 22 10.89 -9.40 -0.53
N GLU A 23 10.62 -10.14 -1.61
CA GLU A 23 9.76 -9.64 -2.70
C GLU A 23 8.38 -9.17 -2.22
N LYS A 24 7.90 -9.68 -1.07
CA LYS A 24 6.62 -9.28 -0.47
C LYS A 24 6.61 -7.85 0.06
N CYS A 25 7.76 -7.24 0.38
CA CYS A 25 7.79 -5.82 0.77
C CYS A 25 7.62 -4.91 -0.46
N ASP A 26 8.05 -5.36 -1.64
CA ASP A 26 7.81 -4.65 -2.90
C ASP A 26 6.33 -4.75 -3.29
N VAL A 27 5.68 -5.90 -3.07
CA VAL A 27 4.22 -6.06 -3.25
C VAL A 27 3.44 -5.11 -2.34
N TYR A 28 3.85 -4.96 -1.08
CA TYR A 28 3.25 -3.98 -0.17
C TYR A 28 3.38 -2.56 -0.70
N SER A 29 4.61 -2.16 -1.06
CA SER A 29 4.91 -0.83 -1.61
C SER A 29 4.07 -0.55 -2.86
N PHE A 30 3.92 -1.56 -3.72
CA PHE A 30 3.08 -1.51 -4.91
C PHE A 30 1.60 -1.29 -4.57
N GLY A 31 1.07 -1.95 -3.52
CA GLY A 31 -0.29 -1.71 -3.02
C GLY A 31 -0.53 -0.26 -2.60
N ILE A 32 0.42 0.34 -1.86
CA ILE A 32 0.36 1.76 -1.49
C ILE A 32 0.39 2.67 -2.72
N ILE A 33 1.25 2.39 -3.70
CA ILE A 33 1.35 3.16 -4.96
C ILE A 33 0.06 3.05 -5.77
N LEU A 34 -0.50 1.85 -5.89
CA LEU A 34 -1.79 1.65 -6.57
C LEU A 34 -2.88 2.49 -5.91
N TRP A 35 -2.95 2.51 -4.59
CA TRP A 35 -3.89 3.37 -3.88
C TRP A 35 -3.64 4.86 -4.16
N GLU A 36 -2.39 5.32 -4.14
CA GLU A 36 -2.03 6.71 -4.43
C GLU A 36 -2.46 7.13 -5.85
N VAL A 37 -2.21 6.28 -6.85
CA VAL A 37 -2.62 6.52 -8.24
C VAL A 37 -4.13 6.60 -8.37
N MET A 38 -4.85 5.67 -7.74
CA MET A 38 -6.30 5.55 -7.86
C MET A 38 -7.05 6.64 -7.10
N SER A 39 -6.60 6.97 -5.89
CA SER A 39 -7.17 8.04 -5.07
C SER A 39 -6.73 9.44 -5.49
N ARG A 40 -5.58 9.54 -6.20
CA ARG A 40 -4.88 10.79 -6.51
C ARG A 40 -4.53 11.60 -5.26
N LYS A 41 -4.32 10.92 -4.14
CA LYS A 41 -3.97 11.50 -2.84
C LYS A 41 -2.64 10.93 -2.37
N LYS A 42 -1.90 11.73 -1.61
CA LYS A 42 -0.68 11.27 -0.94
C LYS A 42 -1.03 10.23 0.13
N PRO A 43 -0.27 9.14 0.27
CA PRO A 43 -0.48 8.18 1.37
C PRO A 43 -0.44 8.88 2.73
N PHE A 44 -1.44 8.60 3.57
CA PHE A 44 -1.58 9.17 4.91
C PHE A 44 -1.59 10.71 4.95
N TYR A 45 -2.18 11.36 3.93
CA TYR A 45 -2.28 12.83 3.84
C TYR A 45 -2.90 13.49 5.09
N ASN A 46 -3.77 12.77 5.80
CA ASN A 46 -4.38 13.21 7.06
C ASN A 46 -3.41 13.26 8.25
N LEU A 47 -2.20 12.72 8.10
CA LEU A 47 -1.16 12.65 9.13
C LEU A 47 0.12 13.40 8.73
N GLU A 48 0.08 14.28 7.71
CA GLU A 48 1.27 14.98 7.20
C GLU A 48 2.02 15.83 8.25
N ASN A 49 1.33 16.25 9.32
CA ASN A 49 1.94 16.99 10.43
C ASN A 49 2.60 16.08 11.48
N LYS A 50 2.59 14.76 11.29
CA LYS A 50 3.19 13.77 12.21
C LYS A 50 4.59 13.40 11.75
N THR A 51 5.40 12.93 12.70
CA THR A 51 6.74 12.44 12.40
C THR A 51 6.66 11.11 11.64
N SER A 52 7.67 10.79 10.84
CA SER A 52 7.78 9.49 10.16
C SER A 52 7.70 8.33 11.14
N TYR A 53 8.36 8.44 12.31
CA TYR A 53 8.30 7.45 13.38
C TYR A 53 6.86 7.19 13.88
N PHE A 54 6.05 8.24 14.07
CA PHE A 54 4.66 8.07 14.47
C PHE A 54 3.86 7.28 13.43
N ILE A 55 4.05 7.61 12.15
CA ILE A 55 3.32 6.97 11.04
C ILE A 55 3.74 5.51 10.91
N LEU A 56 5.04 5.22 10.95
CA LEU A 56 5.58 3.87 10.89
C LEU A 56 5.06 2.98 12.04
N ASN A 57 5.05 3.49 13.27
CA ASN A 57 4.46 2.74 14.40
C ASN A 57 2.97 2.44 14.16
N LYS A 58 2.20 3.39 13.62
CA LYS A 58 0.81 3.13 13.27
C LYS A 58 0.65 2.11 12.15
N VAL A 59 1.54 2.10 11.16
CA VAL A 59 1.54 1.07 10.10
C VAL A 59 1.77 -0.33 10.68
N ILE A 60 2.66 -0.47 11.66
CA ILE A 60 2.86 -1.72 12.41
C ILE A 60 1.58 -2.11 13.16
N GLU A 61 0.89 -1.15 13.78
CA GLU A 61 -0.41 -1.36 14.44
C GLU A 61 -1.58 -1.63 13.46
N GLY A 62 -1.33 -1.63 12.14
CA GLY A 62 -2.35 -1.95 11.12
C GLY A 62 -2.96 -0.74 10.41
N LEU A 63 -2.44 0.48 10.63
CA LEU A 63 -2.86 1.65 9.85
C LEU A 63 -2.57 1.44 8.36
N ARG A 64 -3.55 1.73 7.52
CA ARG A 64 -3.45 1.74 6.06
C ARG A 64 -4.08 3.01 5.51
N PRO A 65 -3.80 3.39 4.24
CA PRO A 65 -4.54 4.46 3.57
C PRO A 65 -6.05 4.18 3.53
N ASP A 66 -6.88 5.23 3.52
CA ASP A 66 -8.33 5.09 3.60
C ASP A 66 -8.90 4.47 2.31
N VAL A 67 -9.49 3.28 2.44
CA VAL A 67 -10.09 2.57 1.30
C VAL A 67 -11.31 3.33 0.74
N ASN A 68 -11.95 4.18 1.54
CA ASN A 68 -13.09 4.99 1.07
C ASN A 68 -12.67 6.03 0.03
N ASP A 69 -11.40 6.44 0.02
CA ASP A 69 -10.86 7.33 -1.02
C ASP A 69 -10.82 6.68 -2.41
N LEU A 70 -11.04 5.37 -2.49
CA LEU A 70 -11.21 4.62 -3.73
C LEU A 70 -12.67 4.57 -4.21
N ASN A 71 -13.62 5.18 -3.50
CA ASN A 71 -15.02 5.29 -3.94
C ASN A 71 -15.23 6.38 -5.00
N ASP A 72 -14.41 7.44 -4.96
CA ASP A 72 -14.54 8.60 -5.83
C ASP A 72 -14.00 8.38 -7.26
N VAL A 73 -13.55 7.16 -7.57
CA VAL A 73 -13.08 6.80 -8.90
C VAL A 73 -14.28 6.50 -9.82
N ASN A 74 -15.10 7.52 -10.01
CA ASN A 74 -16.23 7.52 -10.93
C ASN A 74 -15.75 7.15 -12.35
N GLY A 75 -16.28 6.05 -12.89
CA GLY A 75 -16.00 5.63 -14.27
C GLY A 75 -15.10 4.40 -14.45
N ILE A 76 -14.54 3.83 -13.37
CA ILE A 76 -13.77 2.59 -13.47
C ILE A 76 -14.69 1.38 -13.27
N GLN A 77 -14.83 0.58 -14.34
CA GLN A 77 -15.41 -0.77 -14.26
C GLN A 77 -14.57 -1.60 -13.27
N ASN A 78 -15.22 -2.41 -12.43
CA ASN A 78 -14.56 -3.29 -11.44
C ASN A 78 -13.86 -2.59 -10.24
N SER A 79 -14.37 -1.44 -9.77
CA SER A 79 -13.82 -0.75 -8.59
C SER A 79 -13.68 -1.61 -7.33
N ALA A 80 -14.61 -2.56 -7.10
CA ALA A 80 -14.54 -3.52 -6.00
C ALA A 80 -13.33 -4.47 -6.13
N GLN A 81 -13.04 -4.92 -7.34
CA GLN A 81 -11.91 -5.81 -7.62
C GLN A 81 -10.57 -5.10 -7.37
N ILE A 82 -10.46 -3.84 -7.81
CA ILE A 82 -9.25 -3.04 -7.60
C ILE A 82 -9.02 -2.77 -6.11
N LYS A 83 -10.07 -2.44 -5.36
CA LYS A 83 -9.98 -2.30 -3.89
C LYS A 83 -9.50 -3.59 -3.23
N MET A 84 -10.04 -4.73 -3.64
CA MET A 84 -9.61 -6.03 -3.13
C MET A 84 -8.13 -6.28 -3.43
N TRP A 85 -7.66 -5.98 -4.64
CA TRP A 85 -6.24 -6.14 -4.97
C TRP A 85 -5.33 -5.24 -4.17
N ILE A 86 -5.65 -3.95 -4.08
CA ILE A 86 -4.89 -2.99 -3.27
C ILE A 86 -4.82 -3.48 -1.82
N THR A 87 -5.95 -3.94 -1.27
CA THR A 87 -6.00 -4.40 0.12
C THR A 87 -5.27 -5.71 0.38
N ASN A 88 -5.25 -6.63 -0.58
CA ASN A 88 -4.45 -7.85 -0.50
C ASN A 88 -2.94 -7.56 -0.60
N CYS A 89 -2.54 -6.57 -1.39
CA CYS A 89 -1.12 -6.20 -1.53
C CYS A 89 -0.51 -5.70 -0.21
N TRP A 90 -1.28 -4.99 0.62
CA TRP A 90 -0.78 -4.37 1.84
C TRP A 90 -1.17 -5.10 3.14
N ASP A 91 -1.49 -6.39 3.07
CA ASP A 91 -1.76 -7.21 4.26
C ASP A 91 -0.58 -7.12 5.25
N ALA A 92 -0.87 -7.13 6.54
CA ALA A 92 0.17 -7.11 7.58
C ALA A 92 1.05 -8.36 7.49
N ASP A 93 0.47 -9.51 7.16
CA ASP A 93 1.17 -10.77 6.95
C ASP A 93 1.73 -10.85 5.52
N PRO A 94 3.06 -10.87 5.32
CA PRO A 94 3.68 -10.95 4.00
C PRO A 94 3.25 -12.18 3.19
N GLU A 95 2.91 -13.29 3.85
CA GLU A 95 2.53 -14.54 3.19
C GLU A 95 1.12 -14.50 2.62
N LYS A 96 0.26 -13.60 3.12
CA LYS A 96 -1.09 -13.38 2.58
C LYS A 96 -1.12 -12.47 1.37
N ARG A 97 -0.03 -11.73 1.14
CA ARG A 97 0.08 -10.86 -0.03
C ARG A 97 0.23 -11.74 -1.27
N PRO A 98 -0.37 -11.38 -2.41
CA PRO A 98 -0.12 -12.08 -3.67
C PRO A 98 1.34 -11.92 -4.10
N THR A 99 1.74 -12.69 -5.11
CA THR A 99 2.96 -12.44 -5.87
C THR A 99 2.69 -11.41 -6.95
N MET A 100 3.75 -10.73 -7.43
CA MET A 100 3.62 -9.81 -8.58
C MET A 100 3.12 -10.55 -9.84
N HIS A 101 3.48 -11.83 -9.99
CA HIS A 101 2.99 -12.67 -11.08
C HIS A 101 1.46 -12.84 -11.04
N GLU A 102 0.91 -13.22 -9.89
CA GLU A 102 -0.55 -13.36 -9.70
C GLU A 102 -1.28 -12.03 -9.93
N LEU A 103 -0.70 -10.90 -9.49
CA LEU A 103 -1.27 -9.58 -9.77
C LEU A 103 -1.32 -9.31 -11.27
N MET A 104 -0.21 -9.51 -11.99
CA MET A 104 -0.12 -9.25 -13.43
C MET A 104 -1.13 -10.06 -14.25
N THR A 105 -1.28 -11.35 -13.95
CA THR A 105 -2.27 -12.22 -14.60
C THR A 105 -3.70 -11.71 -14.40
N ASN A 106 -3.98 -11.14 -13.22
CA ASN A 106 -5.30 -10.62 -12.91
C ASN A 106 -5.56 -9.25 -13.56
N PHE A 107 -4.55 -8.38 -13.67
CA PHE A 107 -4.68 -7.06 -14.32
C PHE A 107 -4.96 -7.14 -15.83
N THR A 108 -4.44 -8.15 -16.54
CA THR A 108 -4.65 -8.31 -17.99
C THR A 108 -6.11 -8.56 -18.39
N HIS A 109 -7.00 -8.80 -17.44
CA HIS A 109 -8.42 -9.07 -17.69
C HIS A 109 -9.34 -7.86 -17.39
N ILE A 110 -8.80 -6.73 -16.93
CA ILE A 110 -9.59 -5.54 -16.57
C ILE A 110 -9.39 -4.37 -17.55
N VAL A 111 -8.32 -4.38 -18.34
CA VAL A 111 -8.02 -3.36 -19.36
C VAL A 111 -8.32 -3.88 -20.76
#